data_AF-A0A5N6PV80-F1
#
_entry.id   AF-A0A5N6PV80-F1
#
_cell.length_a   1.000
_cell.length_b   1.000
_cell.length_c   1.000
_cell.angle_alpha   90.00
_cell.angle_beta   90.00
_cell.angle_gamma   90.00
#
_symmetry.space_group_name_H-M   'P 1'
#
loop_
_entity.id
_entity.type
_entity.pdbx_description
1 polymer ?
#
loop_
_entity_poly.entity_id
_entity_poly.type
_entity_poly.pdbx_seq_one_letter_code
_entity_poly.pdbx_strand_id
1 'polypeptide(L)'
;MMMGMVMVVDGGDGRKLNELMDLIVVIVVASVIIPIFAIAVSIFVRFSFAAMFGIAVAALGMLSTIATGLAIDAYGPISDNAGGIAEMADLSHRIRE
;
A
#
# COMPACT_ATOMS: atom_id res chain seq x y z
N MET A 1 16.10 -20.68 1.70
CA MET A 1 15.07 -20.57 0.65
C MET A 1 14.70 -19.13 0.26
N MET A 2 15.06 -18.09 1.02
CA MET A 2 14.80 -16.67 0.66
C MET A 2 15.88 -16.00 -0.20
N MET A 3 16.99 -16.67 -0.53
CA MET A 3 18.09 -16.10 -1.34
C MET A 3 18.05 -16.47 -2.83
N GLY A 4 17.04 -17.23 -3.28
CA GLY A 4 17.00 -17.79 -4.64
C GLY A 4 16.00 -17.18 -5.61
N MET A 5 15.20 -16.18 -5.19
CA MET A 5 14.11 -15.66 -6.02
C MET A 5 14.42 -14.29 -6.67
N VAL A 6 15.59 -13.71 -6.38
CA VAL A 6 16.06 -12.45 -6.98
C VAL A 6 17.24 -12.74 -7.93
N MET A 7 17.03 -13.63 -8.90
CA MET A 7 17.99 -13.85 -9.99
C MET A 7 17.26 -14.33 -11.26
N VAL A 8 16.44 -13.45 -11.85
CA VAL A 8 15.90 -13.58 -13.21
C VAL A 8 15.85 -12.12 -13.70
N VAL A 9 16.80 -11.60 -14.50
CA VAL A 9 16.84 -11.72 -15.97
C VAL A 9 18.23 -11.25 -16.48
N ASP A 10 18.78 -12.02 -17.40
CA ASP A 10 20.09 -11.90 -18.07
C ASP A 10 20.14 -10.79 -19.17
N GLY A 11 21.32 -10.19 -19.34
CA GLY A 11 21.90 -9.70 -20.61
C GLY A 11 21.28 -8.52 -21.40
N GLY A 12 21.70 -7.27 -21.13
CA GLY A 12 21.54 -6.14 -22.07
C GLY A 12 21.35 -4.77 -21.38
N ASP A 13 21.40 -3.67 -22.13
CA ASP A 13 21.31 -2.25 -21.69
C ASP A 13 20.13 -1.91 -20.73
N GLY A 14 19.16 -2.81 -20.57
CA GLY A 14 18.09 -2.78 -19.55
C GLY A 14 18.51 -3.10 -18.11
N ARG A 15 19.81 -3.33 -17.83
CA ARG A 15 20.33 -3.61 -16.47
C ARG A 15 19.90 -2.61 -15.40
N LYS A 16 19.91 -1.30 -15.69
CA LYS A 16 19.52 -0.27 -14.72
C LYS A 16 18.02 -0.29 -14.40
N LEU A 17 17.17 -0.63 -15.37
CA LEU A 17 15.72 -0.74 -15.16
C LEU A 17 15.40 -2.00 -14.34
N ASN A 18 16.10 -3.10 -14.60
CA ASN A 18 15.95 -4.34 -13.83
C ASN A 18 16.47 -4.15 -12.39
N GLU A 19 17.60 -3.49 -12.19
CA GLU A 19 18.13 -3.14 -10.86
C GLU A 19 17.18 -2.22 -10.08
N LEU A 20 16.55 -1.25 -10.75
CA LEU A 20 15.53 -0.38 -10.14
C LEU A 20 14.25 -1.16 -9.78
N MET A 21 13.79 -2.04 -10.68
CA MET A 21 12.65 -2.91 -10.41
C MET A 21 12.91 -3.84 -9.23
N ASP A 22 14.11 -4.44 -9.16
CA ASP A 22 14.52 -5.28 -8.05
C ASP A 22 14.51 -4.50 -6.73
N LEU A 23 14.99 -3.26 -6.73
CA LEU A 23 14.94 -2.39 -5.56
C LEU A 23 13.49 -2.07 -5.13
N ILE A 24 12.59 -1.77 -6.08
CA ILE A 24 11.17 -1.53 -5.79
C ILE A 24 10.55 -2.76 -5.14
N VAL A 25 10.78 -3.94 -5.71
CA VAL A 25 10.26 -5.21 -5.18
C VAL A 25 10.79 -5.46 -3.76
N VAL A 26 12.09 -5.22 -3.52
CA VAL A 26 12.67 -5.35 -2.17
C VAL A 26 12.02 -4.40 -1.18
N ILE A 27 11.79 -3.14 -1.55
CA ILE A 27 11.13 -2.15 -0.68
C ILE A 27 9.69 -2.59 -0.38
N VAL A 28 8.95 -3.05 -1.39
CA VAL A 28 7.57 -3.54 -1.23
C VAL A 28 7.52 -4.75 -0.30
N VAL A 29 8.39 -5.75 -0.48
CA VAL A 29 8.45 -6.95 0.38
C VAL A 29 8.93 -6.61 1.79
N ALA A 30 9.85 -5.65 1.95
CA ALA A 30 10.26 -5.21 3.28
C ALA A 30 9.15 -4.43 4.01
N SER A 31 8.29 -3.71 3.28
CA SER A 31 7.23 -2.88 3.86
C SER A 31 6.19 -3.67 4.66
N VAL A 32 6.00 -4.97 4.37
CA VAL A 32 5.00 -5.81 5.07
C VAL A 32 5.45 -6.26 6.47
N ILE A 33 6.73 -6.12 6.82
CA ILE A 33 7.27 -6.59 8.10
C ILE A 33 6.53 -5.93 9.27
N ILE A 34 6.43 -4.60 9.27
CA ILE A 34 5.80 -3.84 10.37
C ILE A 34 4.29 -4.14 10.47
N PRO A 35 3.50 -4.10 9.37
CA PRO A 35 2.08 -4.45 9.40
C PRO A 35 1.80 -5.87 9.94
N ILE A 36 2.61 -6.87 9.56
CA ILE A 36 2.44 -8.24 10.03
C ILE A 36 2.62 -8.31 11.55
N PHE A 37 3.66 -7.67 12.09
CA PHE A 37 3.86 -7.63 13.55
C PHE A 37 2.73 -6.88 14.27
N ALA A 38 2.23 -5.77 13.71
CA ALA A 38 1.10 -5.04 14.28
C ALA A 38 -0.16 -5.91 14.37
N ILE A 39 -0.46 -6.69 13.31
CA ILE A 39 -1.60 -7.63 13.30
C ILE A 39 -1.36 -8.77 14.30
N ALA A 40 -0.16 -9.35 14.33
CA ALA A 40 0.18 -10.45 15.25
C ALA A 40 0.02 -10.04 16.73
N VAL A 41 0.52 -8.86 17.10
CA VAL A 41 0.35 -8.31 18.45
C VAL A 41 -1.12 -8.04 18.76
N SER A 42 -1.88 -7.47 17.81
CA SER A 42 -3.31 -7.25 17.96
C SER A 42 -4.06 -8.56 18.23
N ILE A 43 -3.79 -9.61 17.45
CA ILE A 43 -4.40 -10.94 17.64
C ILE A 43 -4.02 -11.51 19.01
N PHE A 44 -2.74 -11.54 19.36
CA PHE A 44 -2.26 -12.12 20.63
C PHE A 44 -2.92 -11.46 21.85
N VAL A 45 -2.92 -10.13 21.89
CA VAL A 45 -3.53 -9.37 22.98
C VAL A 45 -5.03 -9.64 23.04
N ARG A 46 -5.73 -9.48 21.92
CA ARG A 46 -7.20 -9.52 21.88
C ARG A 46 -7.78 -10.91 22.08
N PHE A 47 -7.11 -11.94 21.57
CA PHE A 47 -7.47 -13.33 21.81
C PHE A 47 -7.34 -13.69 23.28
N SER A 48 -6.30 -13.19 23.98
CA SER A 48 -6.11 -13.45 25.41
C SER A 48 -7.22 -12.83 26.29
N PHE A 49 -7.83 -11.73 25.87
CA PHE A 49 -8.90 -11.07 26.63
C PHE A 49 -10.29 -11.67 26.39
N ALA A 50 -10.63 -12.02 25.14
CA ALA A 50 -12.00 -12.41 24.79
C ALA A 50 -12.09 -13.39 23.61
N ALA A 51 -11.05 -14.22 23.40
CA ALA A 51 -10.98 -15.23 22.34
C ALA A 51 -11.42 -14.67 20.98
N MET A 52 -12.31 -15.35 20.26
CA MET A 52 -12.83 -14.92 18.96
C MET A 52 -13.61 -13.60 19.02
N PHE A 53 -14.37 -13.34 20.09
CA PHE A 53 -15.10 -12.09 20.24
C PHE A 53 -14.13 -10.89 20.34
N GLY A 54 -13.02 -11.07 21.05
CA GLY A 54 -11.96 -10.06 21.15
C GLY A 54 -11.34 -9.70 19.80
N ILE A 55 -11.09 -10.70 18.95
CA ILE A 55 -10.59 -10.48 17.59
C ILE A 55 -11.62 -9.75 16.72
N ALA A 56 -12.90 -10.16 16.78
CA ALA A 56 -13.97 -9.51 16.02
C ALA A 56 -14.13 -8.03 16.40
N VAL A 57 -14.10 -7.72 17.71
CA VAL A 57 -14.16 -6.32 18.19
C VAL A 57 -12.91 -5.53 17.83
N ALA A 58 -11.73 -6.17 17.80
CA ALA A 58 -10.50 -5.50 17.34
C ALA A 58 -10.56 -5.13 15.86
N ALA A 59 -11.12 -6.01 15.01
CA ALA A 59 -11.36 -5.72 13.60
C ALA A 59 -12.36 -4.57 13.43
N LEU A 60 -13.46 -4.55 14.20
CA LEU A 60 -14.39 -3.42 14.23
C LEU A 60 -13.72 -2.12 14.68
N GLY A 61 -12.84 -2.19 15.70
CA GLY A 61 -12.06 -1.04 16.16
C GLY A 61 -11.14 -0.48 15.08
N MET A 62 -10.50 -1.35 14.27
CA MET A 62 -9.68 -0.93 13.13
C MET A 62 -10.50 -0.18 12.07
N LEU A 63 -11.76 -0.57 11.87
CA LEU A 63 -12.69 0.07 10.93
C LEU A 63 -13.52 1.21 11.57
N SER A 64 -13.29 1.56 12.84
CA SER A 64 -14.07 2.61 13.50
C SER A 64 -13.95 3.98 12.84
N THR A 65 -12.82 4.25 12.17
CA THR A 65 -12.54 5.48 11.41
C THR A 65 -12.70 5.29 9.90
N ILE A 66 -13.46 4.27 9.45
CA ILE A 66 -13.59 3.93 8.03
C ILE A 66 -14.15 5.09 7.19
N ALA A 67 -15.01 5.95 7.74
CA ALA A 67 -15.55 7.10 7.01
C ALA A 67 -14.44 8.07 6.56
N THR A 68 -13.52 8.41 7.46
CA THR A 68 -12.35 9.24 7.12
C THR A 68 -11.41 8.52 6.17
N GLY A 69 -11.18 7.21 6.38
CA GLY A 69 -10.35 6.40 5.49
C GLY A 69 -10.87 6.37 4.06
N LEU A 70 -12.17 6.10 3.88
CA LEU A 70 -12.85 6.11 2.58
C LEU A 70 -12.85 7.50 1.94
N ALA A 71 -13.00 8.56 2.73
CA ALA A 71 -12.94 9.92 2.20
C ALA A 71 -11.57 10.25 1.59
N ILE A 72 -10.48 9.84 2.25
CA ILE A 72 -9.11 10.05 1.75
C ILE A 72 -8.81 9.12 0.56
N ASP A 73 -9.25 7.86 0.62
CA ASP A 73 -9.07 6.91 -0.48
C ASP A 73 -9.82 7.34 -1.74
N ALA A 74 -11.08 7.82 -1.60
CA ALA A 74 -11.87 8.35 -2.70
C ALA A 74 -11.32 9.66 -3.27
N TYR A 75 -10.58 10.44 -2.47
CA TYR A 75 -10.01 11.70 -2.93
C TYR A 75 -8.98 11.50 -4.06
N GLY A 76 -8.20 10.42 -4.03
CA GLY A 76 -7.19 10.12 -5.06
C GLY A 76 -7.79 10.03 -6.47
N PRO A 77 -8.71 9.08 -6.74
CA PRO A 77 -9.34 8.95 -8.05
C PRO A 77 -10.10 10.19 -8.49
N ILE A 78 -10.71 10.94 -7.56
CA ILE A 78 -11.39 12.21 -7.87
C ILE A 78 -10.37 13.25 -8.36
N SER A 79 -9.26 13.40 -7.64
CA SER A 79 -8.15 14.31 -7.98
C SER A 79 -7.50 13.93 -9.31
N ASP A 80 -7.21 12.65 -9.53
CA ASP A 80 -6.59 12.14 -10.76
C ASP A 80 -7.48 12.42 -11.98
N ASN A 81 -8.79 12.20 -11.86
CA ASN A 81 -9.75 12.50 -12.93
C ASN A 81 -9.87 14.00 -13.19
N ALA A 82 -9.82 14.83 -12.14
CA ALA A 82 -9.82 16.29 -12.30
C ALA A 82 -8.58 16.77 -13.04
N GLY A 83 -7.40 16.24 -12.70
CA GLY A 83 -6.14 16.52 -13.42
C GLY A 83 -6.18 16.05 -14.88
N GLY A 84 -6.74 14.86 -15.14
CA GLY A 84 -6.94 14.35 -16.50
C GLY A 84 -7.89 15.21 -17.34
N ILE A 85 -9.00 15.70 -16.76
CA ILE A 85 -9.92 16.62 -17.43
C ILE A 85 -9.23 17.95 -17.73
N ALA A 86 -8.42 18.48 -16.80
CA ALA A 86 -7.68 19.72 -17.01
C ALA A 86 -6.68 19.60 -18.17
N GLU A 87 -6.02 18.44 -18.31
CA GLU A 87 -5.12 18.13 -19.43
C GLU A 87 -5.87 17.98 -20.76
N MET A 88 -7.01 17.27 -20.78
CA MET A 88 -7.80 17.06 -21.99
C MET A 88 -8.52 18.32 -22.48
N ALA A 89 -8.84 19.25 -21.58
CA ALA A 89 -9.49 20.52 -21.89
C ALA A 89 -8.50 21.66 -22.21
N ASP A 90 -7.20 21.35 -22.32
CA ASP A 90 -6.11 22.31 -22.60
C ASP A 90 -6.13 23.55 -21.69
N LEU A 91 -6.45 23.34 -20.41
CA LEU A 91 -6.50 24.41 -19.41
C LEU A 91 -5.08 24.84 -19.01
N SER A 92 -4.95 26.07 -18.49
CA SER A 92 -3.64 26.64 -18.12
C SER A 92 -2.88 25.75 -17.12
N HIS A 93 -1.55 25.69 -17.24
CA HIS A 93 -0.68 24.84 -16.41
C HIS A 93 -0.91 25.00 -14.90
N ARG A 94 -1.26 26.22 -14.44
CA ARG A 94 -1.59 26.53 -13.05
C ARG A 94 -2.78 25.73 -12.49
N ILE A 95 -3.67 25.22 -13.33
CA ILE A 95 -4.82 24.39 -12.90
C ILE A 95 -4.43 22.90 -12.75
N ARG A 96 -3.28 22.50 -13.31
CA ARG A 96 -2.74 21.13 -13.22
C ARG A 96 -1.73 20.96 -12.06
N GLU A 97 -1.04 22.04 -11.68
CA GLU A 97 -0.13 22.11 -10.53
C GLU A 97 -0.87 21.97 -9.19
#